data_AF-A0A0F4KQ41-F1
#
_entry.id   AF-A0A0F4KQ41-F1
#
_cell.length_a   1.000
_cell.length_b   1.000
_cell.length_c   1.000
_cell.angle_alpha   90.00
_cell.angle_beta   90.00
_cell.angle_gamma   90.00
#
_symmetry.space_group_name_H-M   'P 1'
#
loop_
_entity.id
_entity.type
_entity.pdbx_description
1 polymer ?
#
loop_
_entity_poly.entity_id
_entity_poly.type
_entity_poly.pdbx_seq_one_letter_code
_entity_poly.pdbx_strand_id
1 'polypeptide(L)'
;MEVSDNNLIDLHLIEQLLKSDFENYKIAAATGIGEETIQALRSGKRKIESLKLDYAERLSNFAYQNIEVISKERQSMNYWIAKLLKSDIGDKEIVAKAGVSRTTLYALRSGKRQIKELHFPTAKRLTKFAQKHIS
;
A
#
# COMPACT_ATOMS: atom_id res chain seq x y z
N MET A 1 6.37 37.99 3.62
CA MET A 1 5.36 37.42 4.55
C MET A 1 5.53 35.92 4.48
N GLU A 2 5.69 35.32 5.66
CA GLU A 2 6.32 34.02 5.92
C GLU A 2 5.68 32.87 5.14
N VAL A 3 6.50 32.10 4.43
CA VAL A 3 6.17 30.72 4.07
C VAL A 3 6.23 29.95 5.37
N SER A 4 5.09 29.63 5.99
CA SER A 4 5.10 28.81 7.19
C SER A 4 5.55 27.40 6.80
N ASP A 5 6.77 27.04 7.17
CA ASP A 5 7.37 25.71 7.10
C ASP A 5 6.64 24.72 8.03
N ASN A 6 5.34 24.53 7.84
CA ASN A 6 4.61 23.43 8.45
C ASN A 6 4.71 22.23 7.50
N ASN A 7 5.89 21.59 7.45
CA ASN A 7 6.01 20.21 7.00
C ASN A 7 5.28 19.33 8.02
N LEU A 8 3.94 19.31 7.93
CA LEU A 8 3.12 18.41 8.72
C LEU A 8 3.54 16.98 8.40
N ILE A 9 4.03 16.29 9.43
CA ILE A 9 4.28 14.85 9.35
C ILE A 9 2.93 14.16 9.15
N ASP A 10 2.72 13.63 7.96
CA ASP A 10 1.54 12.85 7.64
C ASP A 10 1.88 11.35 7.74
N LEU A 11 1.60 10.78 8.91
CA LEU A 11 1.81 9.35 9.17
C LEU A 11 1.00 8.47 8.21
N HIS A 12 -0.18 8.94 7.77
CA HIS A 12 -0.99 8.20 6.80
C HIS A 12 -0.28 8.15 5.44
N LEU A 13 0.34 9.23 5.03
CA LEU A 13 1.08 9.28 3.78
C LEU A 13 2.36 8.43 3.82
N ILE A 14 3.06 8.45 4.96
CA ILE A 14 4.19 7.54 5.21
C ILE A 14 3.72 6.08 5.11
N GLU A 15 2.56 5.73 5.69
CA GLU A 15 2.00 4.39 5.54
C GLU A 15 1.75 4.02 4.07
N GLN A 16 1.17 4.92 3.28
CA GLN A 16 0.91 4.65 1.87
C GLN A 16 2.22 4.46 1.09
N LEU A 17 3.24 5.27 1.37
CA LEU A 17 4.58 5.11 0.81
C LEU A 17 5.19 3.75 1.19
N LEU A 18 5.17 3.39 2.47
CA LEU A 18 5.73 2.11 2.92
C LEU A 18 4.98 0.92 2.32
N LYS A 19 3.69 1.09 2.04
CA LYS A 19 2.87 0.08 1.37
C LYS A 19 3.09 0.03 -0.14
N SER A 20 3.46 1.13 -0.81
CA SER A 20 3.65 1.24 -2.26
C SER A 20 4.73 0.32 -2.87
N ASP A 21 4.76 0.25 -4.21
CA ASP A 21 5.76 -0.51 -4.97
C ASP A 21 7.14 0.16 -5.09
N PHE A 22 7.37 1.29 -4.42
CA PHE A 22 8.72 1.85 -4.32
C PHE A 22 9.68 0.83 -3.71
N GLU A 23 10.85 0.65 -4.32
CA GLU A 23 11.85 -0.29 -3.79
C GLU A 23 12.52 0.32 -2.55
N ASN A 24 12.93 -0.52 -1.58
CA ASN A 24 13.53 -0.05 -0.33
C ASN A 24 14.73 0.87 -0.60
N TYR A 25 15.59 0.50 -1.54
CA TYR A 25 16.77 1.28 -1.91
C TYR A 25 16.42 2.66 -2.47
N LYS A 26 15.29 2.81 -3.19
CA LYS A 26 14.84 4.11 -3.70
C LYS A 26 14.38 5.02 -2.57
N ILE A 27 13.61 4.48 -1.62
CA ILE A 27 13.18 5.22 -0.43
C ILE A 27 14.40 5.59 0.41
N ALA A 28 15.32 4.65 0.62
CA ALA A 28 16.53 4.86 1.40
C ALA A 28 17.43 5.93 0.79
N ALA A 29 17.68 5.88 -0.52
CA ALA A 29 18.47 6.88 -1.23
C ALA A 29 17.88 8.29 -1.14
N ALA A 30 16.55 8.42 -1.25
CA ALA A 30 15.89 9.72 -1.22
C ALA A 30 15.76 10.31 0.20
N THR A 31 15.60 9.46 1.21
CA THR A 31 15.35 9.90 2.61
C THR A 31 16.60 9.88 3.49
N GLY A 32 17.67 9.22 3.05
CA GLY A 32 18.86 8.96 3.87
C GLY A 32 18.62 7.98 5.02
N ILE A 33 17.48 7.28 5.04
CA ILE A 33 17.14 6.27 6.05
C ILE A 33 17.62 4.91 5.53
N GLY A 34 18.34 4.15 6.35
CA GLY A 34 18.87 2.85 5.94
C GLY A 34 17.78 1.86 5.48
N GLU A 35 18.08 1.06 4.46
CA GLU A 35 17.15 0.09 3.89
C GLU A 35 16.59 -0.91 4.92
N GLU A 36 17.41 -1.32 5.89
CA GLU A 36 16.97 -2.20 6.98
C GLU A 36 15.87 -1.55 7.83
N THR A 37 15.95 -0.23 8.05
CA THR A 37 14.92 0.52 8.77
C THR A 37 13.64 0.58 7.95
N ILE A 38 13.73 0.87 6.64
CA ILE A 38 12.57 0.86 5.73
C ILE A 38 11.93 -0.53 5.72
N GLN A 39 12.72 -1.60 5.63
CA GLN A 39 12.24 -2.98 5.66
C GLN A 39 11.58 -3.34 7.02
N ALA A 40 12.14 -2.87 8.14
CA ALA A 40 11.55 -3.07 9.46
C ALA A 40 10.19 -2.37 9.59
N LEU A 41 10.05 -1.16 9.04
CA LEU A 41 8.77 -0.44 8.99
C LEU A 41 7.75 -1.18 8.11
N ARG A 42 8.16 -1.62 6.92
CA ARG A 42 7.30 -2.37 5.98
C ARG A 42 6.80 -3.69 6.54
N SER A 43 7.66 -4.39 7.27
CA SER A 43 7.30 -5.65 7.91
C SER A 43 6.51 -5.49 9.22
N GLY A 44 6.34 -4.26 9.71
CA GLY A 44 5.71 -3.98 11.00
C GLY A 44 6.57 -4.36 12.20
N LYS A 45 7.83 -4.81 12.00
CA LYS A 45 8.81 -5.01 13.07
C LYS A 45 9.12 -3.71 13.80
N ARG A 46 8.99 -2.58 13.10
CA ARG A 46 9.06 -1.23 13.67
C ARG A 46 7.76 -0.48 13.39
N LYS A 47 7.26 0.22 14.40
CA LYS A 47 6.06 1.06 14.32
C LYS A 47 6.39 2.45 13.78
N ILE A 48 5.53 3.03 12.95
CA ILE A 48 5.76 4.35 12.34
C ILE A 48 5.74 5.44 13.43
N GLU A 49 4.92 5.25 14.46
CA GLU A 49 4.80 6.13 15.62
C GLU A 49 6.07 6.14 16.49
N SER A 50 6.98 5.18 16.29
CA SER A 50 8.29 5.09 16.96
C SER A 50 9.44 5.71 16.16
N LEU A 51 9.13 6.39 15.06
CA LEU A 51 10.13 7.09 14.26
C LEU A 51 10.64 8.32 15.00
N LYS A 52 11.94 8.60 14.82
CA LYS A 52 12.49 9.90 15.19
C LYS A 52 11.82 10.97 14.31
N LEU A 53 11.61 12.17 14.85
CA LEU A 53 10.98 13.28 14.15
C LEU A 53 11.58 13.50 12.75
N ASP A 54 12.91 13.61 12.68
CA ASP A 54 13.67 13.75 11.42
C ASP A 54 13.37 12.64 10.38
N TYR A 55 13.21 11.38 10.83
CA TYR A 55 12.88 10.28 9.91
C TYR A 55 11.44 10.39 9.41
N ALA A 56 10.52 10.78 10.31
CA ALA A 56 9.13 10.96 9.97
C ALA A 56 8.95 12.11 8.97
N GLU A 57 9.65 13.24 9.15
CA GLU A 57 9.63 14.37 8.22
C GLU A 57 10.15 13.97 6.83
N ARG A 58 11.31 13.31 6.76
CA ARG A 58 11.89 12.91 5.47
C ARG A 58 11.01 11.90 4.72
N LEU A 59 10.45 10.92 5.43
CA LEU A 59 9.50 9.98 4.83
C LEU A 59 8.22 10.68 4.37
N SER A 60 7.68 11.59 5.18
CA SER A 60 6.49 12.37 4.86
C SER A 60 6.73 13.19 3.59
N ASN A 61 7.83 13.93 3.53
CA ASN A 61 8.20 14.77 2.38
C ASN A 61 8.39 13.94 1.11
N PHE A 62 9.10 12.81 1.20
CA PHE A 62 9.26 11.92 0.04
C PHE A 62 7.91 11.35 -0.43
N ALA A 63 7.03 11.00 0.52
CA ALA A 63 5.70 10.50 0.19
C ALA A 63 4.82 11.59 -0.45
N TYR A 64 4.89 12.84 0.02
CA TYR A 64 4.21 13.99 -0.59
C TYR A 64 4.68 14.24 -2.02
N GLN A 65 5.98 14.23 -2.27
CA GLN A 65 6.54 14.40 -3.61
C GLN A 65 6.09 13.29 -4.58
N ASN A 66 5.70 12.13 -4.07
CA ASN A 66 5.31 10.96 -4.85
C ASN A 66 3.82 10.59 -4.72
N ILE A 67 2.99 11.48 -4.18
CA ILE A 67 1.58 11.20 -3.88
C ILE A 67 0.78 10.80 -5.12
N GLU A 68 1.10 11.37 -6.29
CA GLU A 68 0.45 10.99 -7.54
C GLU A 68 0.75 9.56 -7.95
N VAL A 69 2.00 9.11 -7.79
CA VAL A 69 2.41 7.75 -8.15
C VAL A 69 1.72 6.75 -7.21
N ILE A 70 1.78 7.03 -5.90
CA ILE A 70 1.16 6.22 -4.85
C ILE A 70 -0.36 6.12 -5.05
N SER A 71 -1.02 7.23 -5.39
CA SER A 71 -2.47 7.25 -5.62
C SER A 71 -2.87 6.54 -6.90
N LYS A 72 -2.14 6.71 -8.02
CA LYS A 72 -2.36 5.97 -9.27
C LYS A 72 -2.22 4.46 -9.07
N GLU A 73 -1.22 4.04 -8.29
CA GLU A 73 -1.03 2.64 -7.94
C GLU A 73 -2.24 2.09 -7.16
N ARG A 74 -2.71 2.83 -6.15
CA ARG A 74 -3.90 2.46 -5.37
C ARG A 74 -5.15 2.37 -6.24
N GLN A 75 -5.34 3.30 -7.17
CA GLN A 75 -6.45 3.29 -8.12
C GLN A 75 -6.40 2.07 -9.04
N SER A 76 -5.22 1.74 -9.58
CA SER A 76 -5.02 0.57 -10.43
C SER A 76 -5.35 -0.72 -9.69
N MET A 77 -4.88 -0.89 -8.45
CA MET A 77 -5.25 -2.05 -7.63
C MET A 77 -6.76 -2.13 -7.40
N ASN A 78 -7.40 -1.01 -7.02
CA ASN A 78 -8.83 -0.97 -6.80
C ASN A 78 -9.62 -1.37 -8.05
N TYR A 79 -9.20 -0.89 -9.21
CA TYR A 79 -9.79 -1.23 -10.50
C TYR A 79 -9.73 -2.74 -10.78
N TRP A 80 -8.54 -3.33 -10.69
CA TRP A 80 -8.35 -4.75 -10.98
C TRP A 80 -9.08 -5.66 -10.00
N ILE A 81 -9.08 -5.32 -8.71
CA ILE A 81 -9.81 -6.06 -7.69
C ILE A 81 -11.32 -5.95 -7.93
N ALA A 82 -11.83 -4.76 -8.27
CA ALA A 82 -13.25 -4.59 -8.58
C ALA A 82 -13.66 -5.41 -9.83
N LYS A 83 -12.80 -5.50 -10.85
CA LYS A 83 -13.02 -6.35 -12.02
C LYS A 83 -13.07 -7.83 -11.63
N LEU A 84 -12.16 -8.28 -10.77
CA LEU A 84 -12.11 -9.64 -10.22
C LEU A 84 -13.35 -10.00 -9.40
N LEU A 85 -13.83 -9.09 -8.55
CA LEU A 85 -15.03 -9.35 -7.73
C LEU A 85 -16.32 -9.43 -8.57
N LYS A 86 -16.28 -9.00 -9.83
CA LYS A 86 -17.40 -9.09 -10.77
C LYS A 86 -17.24 -10.22 -11.80
N SER A 87 -16.09 -10.88 -11.86
CA SER A 87 -15.87 -11.99 -12.78
C SER A 87 -16.54 -13.28 -12.29
N ASP A 88 -16.64 -14.23 -13.21
CA ASP A 88 -17.12 -15.59 -13.02
C ASP A 88 -16.10 -16.50 -12.30
N ILE A 89 -14.88 -16.00 -12.05
CA ILE A 89 -13.83 -16.74 -11.35
C ILE A 89 -14.31 -17.07 -9.92
N GLY A 90 -14.35 -18.38 -9.63
CA GLY A 90 -14.82 -18.88 -8.35
C GLY A 90 -13.84 -18.59 -7.20
N ASP A 91 -14.39 -18.29 -6.02
CA ASP A 91 -13.60 -17.97 -4.81
C ASP A 91 -12.57 -19.04 -4.46
N LYS A 92 -12.87 -20.33 -4.71
CA LYS A 92 -11.91 -21.43 -4.47
C LYS A 92 -10.61 -21.23 -5.24
N GLU A 93 -10.71 -20.80 -6.50
CA GLU A 93 -9.56 -20.56 -7.36
C GLU A 93 -8.76 -19.34 -6.88
N ILE A 94 -9.45 -18.25 -6.56
CA ILE A 94 -8.82 -17.02 -6.07
C ILE A 94 -8.07 -17.29 -4.76
N VAL A 95 -8.69 -18.01 -3.81
CA VAL A 95 -8.05 -18.39 -2.54
C VAL A 95 -6.78 -19.20 -2.80
N ALA A 96 -6.87 -20.24 -3.64
CA ALA A 96 -5.76 -21.15 -3.91
C ALA A 96 -4.59 -20.47 -4.62
N LYS A 97 -4.87 -19.61 -5.61
CA LYS A 97 -3.83 -19.02 -6.47
C LYS A 97 -3.33 -17.66 -5.98
N ALA A 98 -4.19 -16.84 -5.37
CA ALA A 98 -3.80 -15.52 -4.86
C ALA A 98 -3.39 -15.54 -3.37
N GLY A 99 -3.58 -16.65 -2.66
CA GLY A 99 -3.17 -16.77 -1.25
C GLY A 99 -3.90 -15.78 -0.36
N VAL A 100 -5.22 -15.71 -0.50
CA VAL A 100 -6.09 -14.77 0.23
C VAL A 100 -7.14 -15.57 0.97
N SER A 101 -7.48 -15.18 2.19
CA SER A 101 -8.47 -15.95 2.97
C SER A 101 -9.85 -15.86 2.34
N ARG A 102 -10.59 -16.97 2.40
CA ARG A 102 -11.99 -17.04 1.93
C ARG A 102 -12.86 -16.00 2.63
N THR A 103 -12.64 -15.77 3.93
CA THR A 103 -13.33 -14.73 4.71
C THR A 103 -13.11 -13.33 4.15
N THR A 104 -11.89 -13.04 3.67
CA THR A 104 -11.58 -11.73 3.06
C THR A 104 -12.34 -11.55 1.76
N LEU A 105 -12.38 -12.58 0.89
CA LEU A 105 -13.14 -12.51 -0.37
C LEU A 105 -14.64 -12.38 -0.12
N TYR A 106 -15.19 -13.17 0.81
CA TYR A 106 -16.59 -13.07 1.17
C TYR A 106 -16.95 -11.66 1.67
N ALA A 107 -16.14 -11.08 2.56
CA ALA A 107 -16.38 -9.74 3.07
C ALA A 107 -16.32 -8.66 1.97
N LEU A 108 -15.43 -8.82 0.99
CA LEU A 108 -15.35 -7.93 -0.17
C LEU A 108 -16.59 -8.06 -1.08
N ARG A 109 -16.97 -9.29 -1.44
CA ARG A 109 -18.14 -9.53 -2.31
C ARG A 109 -19.46 -9.12 -1.67
N SER A 110 -19.60 -9.32 -0.36
CA SER A 110 -20.79 -8.93 0.38
C SER A 110 -20.84 -7.45 0.76
N GLY A 111 -19.84 -6.65 0.36
CA GLY A 111 -19.73 -5.24 0.72
C GLY A 111 -19.45 -4.96 2.21
N LYS A 112 -19.16 -5.98 3.02
CA LYS A 112 -18.81 -5.85 4.46
C LYS A 112 -17.42 -5.26 4.66
N ARG A 113 -16.58 -5.28 3.63
CA ARG A 113 -15.24 -4.69 3.61
C ARG A 113 -15.04 -3.97 2.29
N GLN A 114 -14.46 -2.77 2.35
CA GLN A 114 -14.11 -2.01 1.15
C GLN A 114 -12.71 -2.38 0.64
N ILE A 115 -12.47 -2.30 -0.67
CA ILE A 115 -11.15 -2.64 -1.25
C ILE A 115 -10.05 -1.74 -0.65
N LYS A 116 -10.35 -0.46 -0.40
CA LYS A 116 -9.41 0.48 0.23
C LYS A 116 -9.01 0.12 1.66
N GLU A 117 -9.73 -0.78 2.32
CA GLU A 117 -9.41 -1.28 3.66
C GLU A 117 -8.49 -2.51 3.62
N LEU A 118 -8.19 -3.04 2.43
CA LEU A 118 -7.28 -4.16 2.30
C LEU A 118 -5.86 -3.74 2.65
N HIS A 119 -5.23 -4.58 3.47
CA HIS A 119 -3.79 -4.56 3.66
C HIS A 119 -3.10 -4.69 2.30
N PHE A 120 -2.08 -3.87 2.06
CA PHE A 120 -1.51 -3.68 0.74
C PHE A 120 -0.97 -4.98 0.11
N PRO A 121 -0.18 -5.83 0.81
CA PRO A 121 0.19 -7.14 0.31
C PRO A 121 -0.98 -7.99 -0.19
N THR A 122 -2.13 -7.93 0.49
CA THR A 122 -3.34 -8.65 0.06
C THR A 122 -3.93 -8.04 -1.21
N ALA A 123 -4.02 -6.71 -1.29
CA ALA A 123 -4.47 -6.01 -2.49
C ALA A 123 -3.56 -6.31 -3.69
N LYS A 124 -2.24 -6.32 -3.50
CA LYS A 124 -1.25 -6.63 -4.53
C LYS A 124 -1.41 -8.05 -5.07
N ARG A 125 -1.59 -9.05 -4.20
CA ARG A 125 -1.82 -10.44 -4.62
C ARG A 125 -3.11 -10.58 -5.44
N LEU A 126 -4.21 -9.96 -5.00
CA LEU A 126 -5.47 -9.96 -5.76
C LEU A 126 -5.34 -9.25 -7.11
N THR A 127 -4.63 -8.12 -7.15
CA THR A 127 -4.39 -7.35 -8.37
C THR A 127 -3.59 -8.15 -9.38
N LYS A 128 -2.47 -8.76 -8.96
CA LYS A 128 -1.64 -9.60 -9.83
C LYS A 128 -2.42 -10.82 -10.36
N PHE A 129 -3.27 -11.41 -9.52
CA PHE A 129 -4.16 -12.49 -9.94
C PHE A 129 -5.16 -12.00 -10.99
N ALA A 130 -5.85 -10.89 -10.73
CA ALA A 130 -6.83 -10.30 -11.65
C ALA A 130 -6.22 -9.97 -13.01
N GLN A 131 -5.04 -9.34 -13.04
CA GLN A 131 -4.32 -9.03 -14.28
C GLN A 131 -4.01 -10.28 -15.10
N LYS A 132 -3.61 -11.38 -14.45
CA LYS A 132 -3.26 -12.63 -15.12
C LYS A 132 -4.47 -13.37 -15.70
N HIS A 133 -5.66 -13.21 -15.11
CA HIS A 133 -6.81 -14.07 -15.38
C HIS A 133 -8.02 -13.37 -16.01
N ILE A 134 -8.04 -12.03 -16.09
CA ILE A 134 -9.15 -11.23 -16.65
C ILE A 134 -8.67 -10.35 -17.82
N SER A 135 -7.58 -10.76 -18.48
CA SER A 135 -7.08 -10.11 -19.70
C SER A 135 -7.92 -10.53 -20.90
#